data_AF-A0A4P7L116-F1
#
_entry.id   AF-A0A4P7L116-F1
#
_cell.length_a   1.000
_cell.length_b   1.000
_cell.length_c   1.000
_cell.angle_alpha   90.00
_cell.angle_beta   90.00
_cell.angle_gamma   90.00
#
_symmetry.space_group_name_H-M   'P 1'
#
loop_
_entity.id
_entity.type
_entity.pdbx_description
1 polymer ?
#
loop_
_entity_poly.entity_id
_entity_poly.type
_entity_poly.pdbx_seq_one_letter_code
_entity_poly.pdbx_strand_id
1 'polypeptide(L)' 'MNESPFVKTSELAKRYKVTIHTIRQWAGNGKQRRDGFPRPRFRSDELNFARQDILDWEMGKRFD' A
#
# COMPACT_ATOMS: atom_id res chain seq x y z
N MET A 1 10.24 0.74 -19.48
CA MET A 1 9.07 1.54 -19.03
C MET A 1 9.43 2.15 -17.69
N ASN A 2 9.40 3.47 -17.56
CA ASN A 2 9.59 4.12 -16.25
C ASN A 2 8.32 3.89 -15.43
N GLU A 3 8.32 2.88 -14.57
CA GLU A 3 7.25 2.70 -13.61
C GLU A 3 7.22 3.91 -12.66
N SER A 4 6.02 4.40 -12.36
CA SER A 4 5.85 5.45 -11.36
C SER A 4 6.47 5.00 -10.03
N PRO A 5 7.19 5.89 -9.31
CA PRO A 5 7.71 5.59 -7.97
C PRO A 5 6.59 5.35 -6.95
N PHE A 6 5.33 5.62 -7.31
CA PHE A 6 4.16 5.41 -6.49
C PHE A 6 3.21 4.37 -7.06
N VAL A 7 2.56 3.63 -6.15
CA VAL A 7 1.52 2.64 -6.44
C VAL A 7 0.21 3.14 -5.83
N LYS A 8 -0.86 3.14 -6.62
CA LYS A 8 -2.18 3.59 -6.17
C LYS A 8 -2.95 2.48 -5.44
N THR A 9 -3.97 2.87 -4.68
CA THR A 9 -4.83 1.93 -3.94
C THR A 9 -5.51 0.92 -4.87
N SER A 10 -5.98 1.36 -6.04
CA SER A 10 -6.60 0.52 -7.07
C SER A 10 -5.63 -0.48 -7.70
N GLU A 11 -4.36 -0.11 -7.85
CA GLU A 11 -3.30 -1.02 -8.33
C GLU A 11 -3.03 -2.11 -7.29
N LEU A 12 -2.92 -1.74 -6.01
CA LEU A 12 -2.77 -2.71 -4.92
C LEU A 12 -3.99 -3.62 -4.77
N ALA A 13 -5.19 -3.07 -4.91
CA ALA A 13 -6.44 -3.83 -4.86
C ALA A 13 -6.46 -4.92 -5.94
N LYS A 14 -6.08 -4.58 -7.18
CA LYS A 14 -5.93 -5.56 -8.27
C LYS A 14 -4.84 -6.59 -7.97
N ARG A 15 -3.65 -6.14 -7.53
CA ARG A 15 -2.50 -7.00 -7.22
C ARG A 15 -2.83 -8.06 -6.16
N TYR A 16 -3.49 -7.65 -5.08
CA TYR A 16 -3.83 -8.54 -3.97
C TYR A 16 -5.22 -9.19 -4.10
N LYS A 17 -5.95 -8.94 -5.20
CA LYS A 17 -7.32 -9.43 -5.43
C LYS A 17 -8.27 -9.10 -4.28
N VAL A 18 -8.20 -7.87 -3.78
CA VAL A 18 -9.08 -7.33 -2.73
C VAL A 18 -9.77 -6.07 -3.20
N THR A 19 -10.69 -5.53 -2.40
CA THR A 19 -11.34 -4.26 -2.71
C THR A 19 -10.45 -3.06 -2.39
N ILE A 20 -10.69 -1.92 -3.04
CA ILE A 20 -10.06 -0.63 -2.69
C ILE A 20 -10.32 -0.29 -1.21
N HIS A 21 -11.51 -0.58 -0.71
CA HIS A 21 -11.87 -0.37 0.69
C HIS A 21 -10.97 -1.18 1.64
N THR A 22 -10.66 -2.43 1.29
CA THR A 22 -9.76 -3.30 2.07
C THR A 22 -8.36 -2.69 2.20
N ILE A 23 -7.78 -2.15 1.12
CA ILE A 23 -6.46 -1.51 1.18
C ILE A 23 -6.49 -0.25 2.06
N ARG A 24 -7.56 0.55 2.00
CA ARG A 24 -7.72 1.72 2.88
C ARG A 24 -7.78 1.30 4.36
N GLN A 25 -8.49 0.22 4.67
CA GLN A 25 -8.53 -0.35 6.03
C GLN A 25 -7.16 -0.84 6.49
N TRP A 26 -6.39 -1.46 5.58
CA TRP A 26 -5.03 -1.90 5.85
C TRP A 26 -4.11 -0.75 6.25
N ALA A 27 -4.11 0.33 5.46
CA ALA A 27 -3.27 1.51 5.68
C ALA A 27 -3.64 2.31 6.95
N GLY A 28 -4.91 2.29 7.36
CA GLY A 28 -5.40 3.09 8.48
C GLY A 28 -5.11 2.48 9.86
N ASN A 29 -5.63 1.27 10.11
CA ASN A 29 -5.54 0.64 11.43
C ASN A 29 -5.50 -0.90 11.39
N GLY A 30 -5.87 -1.52 10.28
CA GLY A 30 -5.90 -2.96 10.15
C GLY A 30 -4.49 -3.55 10.04
N LYS A 31 -4.06 -3.75 8.80
CA LYS A 31 -2.82 -4.44 8.48
C LYS A 31 -1.57 -3.64 8.82
N GLN A 32 -1.65 -2.31 8.87
CA GLN A 32 -0.51 -1.48 9.28
C GLN A 32 -0.15 -1.75 10.74
N ARG A 33 -1.12 -1.75 11.65
CA ARG A 33 -0.87 -2.01 13.07
C ARG A 33 -0.47 -3.46 13.37
N ARG A 34 -1.03 -4.43 12.62
CA ARG A 34 -0.80 -5.87 12.88
C ARG A 34 0.44 -6.42 12.19
N ASP A 35 0.63 -6.04 10.93
CA ASP A 35 1.62 -6.64 10.02
C ASP A 35 2.52 -5.59 9.37
N GLY A 36 2.54 -4.36 9.88
CA GLY A 36 3.39 -3.28 9.38
C GLY A 36 3.19 -2.95 7.89
N PHE A 37 1.96 -3.00 7.38
CA PHE A 37 1.60 -2.59 6.01
C PHE A 37 1.86 -1.11 5.68
N PRO A 38 2.64 -0.78 4.62
CA PRO A 38 3.11 0.58 4.33
C PRO A 38 2.06 1.68 4.45
N ARG A 39 2.47 2.80 5.07
CA ARG A 39 1.65 4.02 5.13
C ARG A 39 1.66 4.72 3.77
N PRO A 40 0.54 5.30 3.34
CA PRO A 40 0.51 6.09 2.12
C PRO A 40 1.35 7.36 2.29
N ARG A 41 2.09 7.73 1.24
CA ARG A 41 2.94 8.93 1.22
C ARG A 41 2.12 10.20 1.07
N PHE A 42 1.07 10.15 0.25
CA PHE A 42 0.13 11.24 0.07
C PHE A 42 -1.20 10.72 -0.49
N ARG A 43 -2.21 11.59 -0.43
CA ARG A 43 -3.50 11.39 -1.06
C ARG A 43 -3.66 12.39 -2.20
N SER A 44 -4.07 11.89 -3.36
CA SER A 44 -4.63 12.69 -4.45
C SER A 44 -6.05 12.16 -4.67
N ASP A 45 -6.37 11.59 -5.83
CA ASP A 45 -7.65 10.89 -6.03
C ASP A 45 -7.74 9.58 -5.22
N GLU A 46 -6.58 8.95 -4.99
CA GLU A 46 -6.40 7.75 -4.19
C GLU A 46 -5.22 7.89 -3.21
N LEU A 47 -5.10 6.93 -2.29
CA LEU A 47 -3.88 6.81 -1.50
C LEU A 47 -2.76 6.30 -2.41
N ASN A 48 -1.60 6.96 -2.33
CA ASN A 48 -0.41 6.62 -3.07
C ASN A 48 0.65 6.11 -2.10
N PHE A 49 1.18 4.92 -2.38
CA PHE A 49 2.21 4.25 -1.58
C PHE A 49 3.53 4.32 -2.34
N ALA A 50 4.66 4.42 -1.64
CA ALA A 50 5.94 4.28 -2.33
C ALA A 50 6.07 2.84 -2.83
N ARG A 51 6.44 2.67 -4.10
CA ARG A 51 6.61 1.34 -4.71
C ARG A 51 7.61 0.50 -3.94
N GLN A 52 8.73 1.11 -3.53
CA GLN A 52 9.75 0.44 -2.74
C GLN A 52 9.22 -0.03 -1.37
N ASP A 53 8.40 0.77 -0.68
CA ASP A 53 7.86 0.37 0.63
C ASP A 53 6.95 -0.86 0.50
N ILE A 54 6.16 -0.94 -0.58
CA ILE A 54 5.32 -2.11 -0.89
C ILE A 54 6.19 -3.34 -1.15
N LEU A 55 7.25 -3.21 -1.96
CA LEU A 55 8.17 -4.32 -2.25
C LEU A 55 8.89 -4.80 -1.00
N ASP A 56 9.41 -3.87 -0.18
CA ASP A 56 10.06 -4.21 1.07
C ASP A 56 9.10 -4.94 2.02
N TRP A 57 7.83 -4.50 2.09
CA TRP A 57 6.82 -5.15 2.90
C TRP A 57 6.49 -6.57 2.42
N GLU A 58 6.39 -6.77 1.11
CA GLU A 58 6.24 -8.10 0.52
C GLU A 58 7.45 -9.01 0.78
N MET A 59 8.65 -8.43 0.89
CA MET A 59 9.87 -9.13 1.32
C MET A 59 9.95 -9.33 2.85
N GLY A 60 8.94 -8.90 3.61
CA GLY A 60 8.81 -9.15 5.05
C GLY A 60 9.18 -7.98 5.96
N LYS A 61 9.58 -6.83 5.42
CA LYS A 61 9.78 -5.61 6.22
C LYS A 61 8.44 -5.20 6.85
N ARG A 62 8.50 -4.72 8.09
CA ARG A 62 7.34 -4.21 8.83
C ARG A 62 7.55 -2.73 9.07
N PHE A 63 6.54 -1.93 8.80
CA PHE A 63 6.54 -0.49 8.98
C PHE A 63 5.77 -0.11 10.25
N ASP A 64 6.29 0.83 11.02
CA ASP A 64 5.72 1.35 12.28
C ASP A 64 4.77 2.56 12.08
#